data_AF-A0A2Z3JQI2-F1
#
_entry.id   AF-A0A2Z3JQI2-F1
#
_cell.length_a   1.000
_cell.length_b   1.000
_cell.length_c   1.000
_cell.angle_alpha   90.00
_cell.angle_beta   90.00
_cell.angle_gamma   90.00
#
_symmetry.space_group_name_H-M   'P 1'
#
loop_
_entity.id
_entity.type
_entity.pdbx_description
1 polymer ?
#
loop_
_entity_poly.entity_id
_entity_poly.type
_entity_poly.pdbx_seq_one_letter_code
_entity_poly.pdbx_strand_id
1 'polypeptide(L)'
;MNPLLRIALIASLVMAALNVFFAAGQIGGLSALPLWFYLAQLLLIPAFIFNVQLFPQASRTPDFVRRSGLYALGWALPFGVYKLSQDMLSPVFSVGVSLFTLLVTCLLFGVVMAFLRRPQ
;
A
#
# COMPACT_ATOMS: atom_id res chain seq x y z
N MET A 1 3.87 -16.94 -16.70
CA MET A 1 4.05 -15.80 -15.77
C MET A 1 3.80 -16.30 -14.35
N ASN A 2 4.72 -16.06 -13.41
CA ASN A 2 4.56 -16.47 -12.01
C ASN A 2 3.23 -15.90 -11.46
N PRO A 3 2.36 -16.71 -10.80
CA PRO A 3 1.08 -16.22 -10.28
C PRO A 3 1.25 -15.04 -9.31
N LEU A 4 2.31 -15.02 -8.50
CA LEU A 4 2.60 -13.90 -7.59
C LEU A 4 2.94 -12.62 -8.34
N LEU A 5 3.74 -12.72 -9.42
CA LEU A 5 4.06 -11.56 -10.26
C LEU A 5 2.80 -11.01 -10.94
N ARG A 6 1.92 -11.88 -11.44
CA ARG A 6 0.63 -11.46 -12.00
C ARG A 6 -0.20 -10.70 -10.98
N ILE A 7 -0.32 -11.22 -9.77
CA ILE A 7 -1.06 -10.56 -8.68
C ILE A 7 -0.42 -9.21 -8.33
N ALA A 8 0.91 -9.16 -8.20
CA ALA A 8 1.63 -7.91 -7.90
C ALA A 8 1.37 -6.84 -8.96
N LEU A 9 1.47 -7.19 -10.25
CA LEU A 9 1.22 -6.26 -11.35
C LEU A 9 -0.23 -5.77 -11.36
N ILE A 10 -1.21 -6.67 -11.25
CA ILE A 10 -2.64 -6.28 -11.21
C ILE A 10 -2.91 -5.39 -9.99
N ALA A 11 -2.46 -5.79 -8.80
CA ALA A 11 -2.66 -5.02 -7.58
C ALA A 11 -2.01 -3.63 -7.66
N SER A 12 -0.81 -3.52 -8.24
CA SER A 12 -0.13 -2.24 -8.44
C SER A 12 -0.89 -1.31 -9.38
N LEU A 13 -1.42 -1.82 -10.49
CA LEU A 13 -2.20 -1.04 -11.44
C LEU A 13 -3.53 -0.60 -10.85
N VAL A 14 -4.22 -1.50 -10.14
CA VAL A 14 -5.48 -1.17 -9.44
C VAL A 14 -5.24 -0.10 -8.39
N MET A 15 -4.20 -0.26 -7.56
CA MET A 15 -3.90 0.70 -6.50
C MET A 15 -3.48 2.06 -7.08
N ALA A 16 -2.70 2.08 -8.17
CA ALA A 16 -2.33 3.30 -8.89
C ALA A 16 -3.56 4.03 -9.45
N ALA A 17 -4.44 3.29 -10.15
CA ALA A 17 -5.66 3.84 -10.73
C ALA A 17 -6.60 4.40 -9.67
N LEU A 18 -6.79 3.67 -8.56
CA LEU A 18 -7.57 4.14 -7.42
C LEU A 18 -6.95 5.40 -6.81
N ASN A 19 -5.63 5.45 -6.68
CA ASN A 19 -4.98 6.61 -6.08
C ASN A 19 -5.17 7.88 -6.92
N VAL A 20 -5.00 7.76 -8.24
CA VAL A 20 -5.27 8.83 -9.20
C VAL A 20 -6.73 9.27 -9.15
N PHE A 21 -7.66 8.31 -9.13
CA PHE A 21 -9.09 8.60 -9.06
C PHE A 21 -9.45 9.40 -7.80
N PHE A 22 -8.97 8.97 -6.62
CA PHE A 22 -9.25 9.68 -5.38
C PHE A 22 -8.54 11.03 -5.31
N ALA A 23 -7.29 11.14 -5.77
CA ALA A 23 -6.55 12.40 -5.78
C ALA A 23 -7.22 13.44 -6.70
N ALA A 24 -7.63 13.01 -7.91
CA ALA A 24 -8.35 13.86 -8.85
C ALA A 24 -9.67 14.36 -8.27
N GLY A 25 -10.40 13.48 -7.57
CA GLY A 25 -11.65 13.85 -6.89
C GLY A 25 -11.47 14.90 -5.78
N GLN A 26 -10.31 14.92 -5.11
CA GLN A 26 -10.02 15.88 -4.05
C GLN A 26 -9.53 17.24 -4.57
N ILE A 27 -8.79 17.26 -5.68
CA ILE A 27 -8.05 18.47 -6.13
C ILE A 27 -8.74 19.17 -7.31
N GLY A 28 -9.89 18.65 -7.76
CA GLY A 28 -10.71 19.29 -8.78
C GLY A 28 -10.48 18.78 -10.21
N GLY A 29 -9.93 17.57 -10.35
CA GLY A 29 -9.85 16.86 -11.63
C GLY A 29 -8.47 16.29 -11.95
N LEU A 30 -8.39 15.54 -13.05
CA LEU A 30 -7.14 14.91 -13.51
C LEU A 30 -6.10 15.94 -13.97
N SER A 31 -6.53 17.04 -14.61
CA SER A 31 -5.62 18.09 -15.09
C SER A 31 -4.98 18.91 -13.97
N ALA A 32 -5.54 18.88 -12.76
CA ALA A 32 -5.03 19.58 -11.60
C ALA A 32 -3.91 18.78 -10.89
N LEU A 33 -3.73 17.50 -11.23
CA LEU A 33 -2.70 16.67 -10.60
C LEU A 33 -1.32 16.98 -11.20
N PRO A 34 -0.31 17.19 -10.35
CA PRO A 34 1.04 17.46 -10.82
C PRO A 34 1.67 16.21 -11.43
N LEU A 35 2.55 16.40 -12.43
CA LEU A 35 3.21 15.29 -13.14
C LEU A 35 3.94 14.32 -12.20
N TRP A 36 4.59 14.85 -11.15
CA TRP A 36 5.31 14.02 -10.18
C TRP A 36 4.37 13.01 -9.48
N PHE A 37 3.08 13.32 -9.29
CA PHE A 37 2.14 12.43 -8.65
C PHE A 37 1.89 11.18 -9.49
N TYR A 38 1.75 11.35 -10.81
CA TYR A 38 1.63 10.23 -11.75
C TYR A 38 2.89 9.36 -11.79
N LEU A 39 4.07 10.00 -11.81
CA LEU A 39 5.34 9.29 -11.77
C LEU A 39 5.51 8.49 -10.47
N ALA A 40 5.06 9.04 -9.34
CA ALA A 40 5.07 8.33 -8.06
C ALA A 40 4.21 7.05 -8.09
N GLN A 41 3.10 7.03 -8.85
CA GLN A 41 2.26 5.82 -8.95
C GLN A 41 2.99 4.66 -9.64
N LEU A 42 3.98 4.93 -10.50
CA LEU A 42 4.80 3.88 -11.10
C LEU A 42 5.64 3.13 -10.06
N LEU A 43 5.94 3.76 -8.91
CA LEU A 43 6.65 3.12 -7.79
C LEU A 43 5.80 2.05 -7.09
N LEU A 44 4.48 1.99 -7.33
CA LEU A 44 3.64 0.91 -6.83
C LEU A 44 4.03 -0.44 -7.46
N ILE A 45 4.51 -0.45 -8.70
CA ILE A 45 4.94 -1.68 -9.38
C ILE A 45 6.07 -2.37 -8.58
N PRO A 46 7.24 -1.73 -8.37
CA PRO A 46 8.29 -2.35 -7.56
C PRO A 46 7.85 -2.57 -6.11
N ALA A 47 7.06 -1.66 -5.51
CA ALA A 47 6.56 -1.82 -4.14
C ALA A 47 5.77 -3.13 -3.95
N PHE A 48 4.88 -3.48 -4.89
CA PHE A 48 4.16 -4.74 -4.84
C PHE A 48 5.05 -5.94 -5.17
N ILE A 49 5.94 -5.83 -6.16
CA ILE A 49 6.83 -6.94 -6.55
C ILE A 49 7.71 -7.38 -5.38
N PHE A 50 8.29 -6.43 -4.63
CA PHE A 50 9.15 -6.76 -3.49
C PHE A 50 8.40 -7.36 -2.31
N ASN A 51 7.18 -6.88 -2.04
CA ASN A 51 6.42 -7.27 -0.85
C ASN A 51 5.44 -8.42 -1.04
N VAL A 52 5.07 -8.78 -2.28
CA VAL A 52 4.01 -9.78 -2.52
C VAL A 52 4.32 -11.14 -1.88
N GLN A 53 5.60 -11.48 -1.75
CA GLN A 53 6.08 -12.70 -1.12
C GLN A 53 5.85 -12.78 0.40
N LEU A 54 5.64 -11.64 1.08
CA LEU A 54 5.37 -11.60 2.52
C LEU A 54 3.96 -12.11 2.84
N PHE A 55 2.99 -11.95 1.94
CA PHE A 55 1.61 -12.39 2.19
C PHE A 55 1.45 -13.92 2.28
N PRO A 56 2.05 -14.74 1.38
CA PRO A 56 2.09 -16.19 1.56
C PRO A 56 2.82 -16.62 2.83
N GLN A 57 3.95 -15.98 3.17
CA GLN A 57 4.68 -16.28 4.40
C GLN A 57 3.83 -16.00 5.65
N ALA A 58 3.14 -14.86 5.68
CA ALA A 58 2.21 -14.51 6.74
C ALA A 58 1.11 -15.56 6.90
N SER A 59 0.49 -16.00 5.79
CA SER A 59 -0.62 -16.97 5.84
C SER A 59 -0.25 -18.35 6.41
N ARG A 60 1.04 -18.71 6.38
CA ARG A 60 1.54 -19.99 6.90
C ARG A 60 2.13 -19.86 8.32
N THR A 61 2.16 -18.66 8.87
CA THR A 61 2.78 -18.40 10.17
C THR A 61 1.77 -18.63 11.30
N PRO A 62 1.98 -19.62 12.21
CA PRO A 62 1.07 -19.93 13.30
C PRO A 62 0.99 -18.80 14.34
N ASP A 63 2.15 -18.26 14.71
CA ASP A 63 2.27 -17.18 15.69
C ASP A 63 1.54 -15.91 15.21
N PHE A 64 0.60 -15.43 16.04
CA PHE A 64 -0.27 -14.32 15.68
C PHE A 64 0.47 -13.00 15.52
N VAL A 65 1.41 -12.71 16.42
CA VAL A 65 2.16 -11.44 16.44
C VAL A 65 3.05 -11.36 15.19
N ARG A 66 3.81 -12.42 14.91
CA ARG A 66 4.64 -12.53 13.72
C ARG A 66 3.82 -12.51 12.43
N ARG A 67 2.67 -13.20 12.38
CA ARG A 67 1.75 -13.15 11.23
C ARG A 67 1.25 -11.74 10.97
N SER A 68 0.82 -11.04 12.02
CA SER A 68 0.36 -9.65 11.93
C SER A 68 1.47 -8.74 11.42
N GLY A 69 2.69 -8.90 11.93
CA GLY A 69 3.86 -8.16 11.47
C GLY A 69 4.18 -8.39 9.99
N LEU A 70 4.14 -9.63 9.51
CA LEU A 70 4.38 -9.95 8.10
C LEU A 70 3.30 -9.33 7.19
N TYR A 71 2.03 -9.35 7.60
CA TYR A 71 0.97 -8.66 6.86
C TYR A 71 1.16 -7.14 6.86
N ALA A 72 1.52 -6.54 7.99
CA ALA A 72 1.79 -5.11 8.08
C ALA A 72 2.96 -4.70 7.17
N LEU A 73 4.06 -5.45 7.19
CA LEU A 73 5.23 -5.22 6.34
C LEU A 73 4.91 -5.40 4.85
N GLY A 74 4.09 -6.40 4.50
CA GLY A 74 3.61 -6.60 3.13
C GLY A 74 2.91 -5.36 2.56
N TRP A 75 2.16 -4.65 3.41
CA TRP A 75 1.46 -3.43 3.03
C TRP A 75 2.28 -2.15 3.13
N ALA A 76 3.41 -2.15 3.83
CA ALA A 76 4.17 -0.95 4.16
C ALA A 76 4.65 -0.16 2.92
N LEU A 77 5.27 -0.82 1.94
CA LEU A 77 5.74 -0.14 0.73
C LEU A 77 4.58 0.32 -0.18
N PRO A 78 3.59 -0.54 -0.51
CA PRO A 78 2.44 -0.10 -1.32
C PRO A 78 1.68 1.07 -0.69
N PHE A 79 1.33 0.97 0.60
CA PHE A 79 0.66 2.08 1.28
C PHE A 79 1.58 3.28 1.48
N GLY A 80 2.88 3.08 1.63
CA GLY A 80 3.85 4.17 1.67
C GLY A 80 3.77 5.03 0.42
N VAL A 81 3.86 4.42 -0.76
CA VAL A 81 3.73 5.15 -2.03
C VAL A 81 2.33 5.76 -2.18
N TYR A 82 1.28 4.95 -1.97
CA TYR A 82 -0.10 5.38 -2.12
C TYR A 82 -0.44 6.59 -1.24
N LYS A 83 -0.21 6.45 0.08
CA LYS A 83 -0.60 7.43 1.09
C LYS A 83 0.32 8.64 1.09
N LEU A 84 1.64 8.47 1.00
CA LEU A 84 2.54 9.63 1.01
C LEU A 84 2.34 10.49 -0.23
N SER A 85 2.15 9.89 -1.41
CA SER A 85 1.87 10.69 -2.62
C SER A 85 0.55 11.46 -2.51
N GLN A 86 -0.47 10.90 -1.86
CA GLN A 86 -1.72 11.60 -1.52
C GLN A 86 -1.51 12.74 -0.52
N ASP A 87 -0.92 12.43 0.63
CA ASP A 87 -0.74 13.38 1.72
C ASP A 87 0.12 14.58 1.27
N MET A 88 1.09 14.36 0.38
CA MET A 88 1.94 15.42 -0.20
C MET A 88 1.19 16.41 -1.11
N LEU A 89 -0.03 16.09 -1.54
CA LEU A 89 -0.87 17.04 -2.27
C LEU A 89 -1.55 18.06 -1.35
N SER A 90 -1.60 17.77 -0.04
CA SER A 90 -2.21 18.65 0.94
C SER A 90 -1.28 19.82 1.29
N PRO A 91 -1.79 21.07 1.38
CA PRO A 91 -0.98 22.22 1.78
C PRO A 91 -0.52 22.16 3.24
N VAL A 92 -1.14 21.31 4.06
CA VAL A 92 -0.79 21.11 5.48
C VAL A 92 0.03 19.82 5.70
N PHE A 93 0.70 19.33 4.66
CA PHE A 93 1.48 18.10 4.70
C PHE A 93 2.54 18.13 5.82
N SER A 94 2.58 17.04 6.62
CA SER A 94 3.61 16.79 7.61
C SER A 94 4.09 15.36 7.48
N VAL A 95 5.37 15.19 7.11
CA VAL A 95 6.01 13.88 6.94
C VAL A 95 5.85 13.01 8.19
N GLY A 96 6.04 13.59 9.38
CA GLY A 96 5.92 12.85 10.64
C GLY A 96 4.52 12.30 10.88
N VAL A 97 3.48 13.12 10.63
CA VAL A 97 2.08 12.71 10.79
C VAL A 97 1.71 11.64 9.75
N SER A 98 2.16 11.81 8.50
CA SER A 98 1.92 10.83 7.44
C SER A 98 2.59 9.48 7.71
N LEU A 99 3.84 9.48 8.19
CA LEU A 99 4.55 8.25 8.56
C LEU A 99 3.91 7.57 9.77
N PHE A 100 3.50 8.34 10.78
CA PHE A 100 2.81 7.80 11.94
C PHE A 100 1.47 7.14 11.56
N THR A 101 0.66 7.85 10.77
CA THR A 101 -0.63 7.31 10.32
C THR A 101 -0.48 6.14 9.34
N LEU A 102 0.58 6.13 8.52
CA LEU A 102 0.96 4.97 7.71
C LEU A 102 1.27 3.75 8.58
N LEU A 103 2.13 3.91 9.60
CA LEU A 103 2.47 2.84 10.54
C LEU A 103 1.22 2.26 11.20
N VAL A 104 0.36 3.13 11.75
CA VAL A 104 -0.90 2.71 12.37
C VAL A 104 -1.80 1.97 11.37
N THR A 105 -1.92 2.47 10.13
CA THR A 105 -2.71 1.83 9.07
C THR A 105 -2.17 0.42 8.77
N CYS A 106 -0.86 0.28 8.57
CA CYS A 106 -0.24 -1.01 8.29
C CYS A 106 -0.43 -2.01 9.44
N LEU A 107 -0.31 -1.56 10.69
CA LEU A 107 -0.54 -2.41 11.87
C LEU A 107 -2.00 -2.87 11.95
N LEU A 108 -2.97 -1.97 11.74
CA LEU A 108 -4.38 -2.32 11.73
C LEU A 108 -4.70 -3.34 10.63
N PHE A 109 -4.23 -3.10 9.41
CA PHE A 109 -4.38 -4.05 8.31
C PHE A 109 -3.70 -5.39 8.61
N GLY A 110 -2.53 -5.35 9.25
CA GLY A 110 -1.80 -6.53 9.68
C GLY A 110 -2.60 -7.40 10.64
N VAL A 111 -3.15 -6.79 11.68
CA VAL A 111 -4.00 -7.45 12.70
C VAL A 111 -5.26 -8.01 12.06
N VAL A 112 -5.98 -7.21 11.27
CA VAL A 112 -7.22 -7.64 10.59
C VAL A 112 -6.94 -8.85 9.68
N MET A 113 -5.89 -8.79 8.86
CA MET A 113 -5.53 -9.90 7.98
C MET A 113 -5.11 -11.15 8.76
N ALA A 114 -4.39 -10.99 9.88
CA ALA A 114 -3.99 -12.10 10.73
C ALA A 114 -5.19 -12.80 11.39
N PHE A 115 -6.28 -12.08 11.66
CA PHE A 115 -7.55 -12.67 12.12
C PHE A 115 -8.30 -13.39 11.00
N LEU A 116 -8.39 -12.78 9.81
CA LEU A 116 -9.13 -13.32 8.66
C LEU A 116 -8.47 -14.55 8.05
N ARG A 117 -7.14 -14.58 7.99
CA ARG A 117 -6.35 -15.69 7.41
C ARG A 117 -5.63 -16.46 8.49
N ARG A 118 -6.40 -17.26 9.23
CA ARG A 118 -5.83 -18.23 10.16
C ARG A 118 -5.10 -19.32 9.37
N PRO A 119 -3.88 -19.71 9.78
CA PRO A 119 -3.19 -20.84 9.20
C PRO A 119 -4.01 -22.10 9.47
N GLN A 120 -4.20 -22.89 8.41
CA GLN A 120 -4.81 -24.22 8.48
C GLN A 120 -3.73 -25.26 8.75
#